data_AF-A0AAW5JJC3-F1
#
_entry.id   AF-A0AAW5JJC3-F1
#
_cell.length_a   1.000
_cell.length_b   1.000
_cell.length_c   1.000
_cell.angle_alpha   90.00
_cell.angle_beta   90.00
_cell.angle_gamma   90.00
#
_symmetry.space_group_name_H-M   'P 1'
#
loop_
_entity.id
_entity.type
_entity.pdbx_description
1 polymer ?
#
loop_
_entity_poly.entity_id
_entity_poly.type
_entity_poly.pdbx_seq_one_letter_code
_entity_poly.pdbx_strand_id
1 'polypeptide(L)'
;MTRYIYPQNLKASAKMWLWSLRDFALLGVCVLLSMVILVELHLVLPMAATFCFAFLTIRLDDTTVLDFMRYAIKYFISTQQQFEWR
;
A
#
# COMPACT_ATOMS: atom_id res chain seq x y z
N MET A 1 -27.04 -22.69 24.48
CA MET A 1 -25.93 -23.00 23.55
C MET A 1 -25.10 -21.74 23.38
N THR A 2 -24.00 -21.60 24.13
CA THR A 2 -23.07 -20.47 24.05
C THR A 2 -22.22 -20.63 22.78
N ARG A 3 -22.39 -19.71 21.82
CA ARG A 3 -21.65 -19.73 20.55
C ARG A 3 -20.25 -19.17 20.79
N TYR A 4 -19.24 -20.03 20.71
CA TYR A 4 -17.84 -19.62 20.77
C TYR A 4 -17.45 -18.99 19.44
N ILE A 5 -17.14 -17.69 19.43
CA ILE A 5 -16.63 -16.99 18.24
C ILE A 5 -15.12 -17.19 18.22
N TYR A 6 -14.64 -18.09 17.36
CA TYR A 6 -13.21 -18.27 17.15
C TYR A 6 -12.71 -17.22 16.14
N PRO A 7 -11.67 -16.45 16.45
CA PRO A 7 -11.10 -15.50 15.49
C PRO A 7 -10.56 -16.28 14.29
N GLN A 8 -11.05 -15.95 13.10
CA GLN A 8 -10.68 -16.67 11.87
C GLN A 8 -9.20 -16.53 11.51
N ASN A 9 -8.51 -15.50 12.01
CA ASN A 9 -7.09 -15.27 11.77
C ASN A 9 -6.39 -14.68 13.00
N LEU A 10 -5.55 -15.48 13.65
CA LEU A 10 -4.74 -15.09 14.81
C LEU A 10 -3.55 -14.16 14.44
N LYS A 11 -3.23 -14.04 13.14
CA LYS A 11 -2.14 -13.22 12.59
C LYS A 11 -2.61 -12.07 11.69
N ALA A 12 -3.91 -11.80 11.65
CA ALA A 12 -4.43 -10.76 10.77
C ALA A 12 -3.82 -9.39 11.13
N SER A 13 -3.12 -8.79 10.17
CA SER A 13 -2.62 -7.43 10.32
C SER A 13 -3.80 -6.45 10.38
N ALA A 14 -3.70 -5.43 11.23
CA ALA A 14 -4.73 -4.40 11.34
C ALA A 14 -4.82 -3.59 10.03
N LYS A 15 -5.88 -3.86 9.26
CA LYS A 15 -6.21 -3.14 8.02
C LYS A 15 -7.25 -2.06 8.33
N MET A 16 -7.05 -0.87 7.78
CA MET A 16 -8.03 0.23 7.81
C MET A 16 -8.40 0.58 6.38
N TRP A 17 -9.63 0.23 5.99
CA TRP A 17 -10.16 0.40 4.64
C TRP A 17 -9.24 -0.22 3.57
N LEU A 18 -8.42 0.60 2.90
CA LEU A 18 -7.53 0.22 1.79
C LEU A 18 -6.04 0.17 2.19
N TRP A 19 -5.70 0.51 3.43
CA TRP A 19 -4.31 0.61 3.89
C TRP A 19 -4.05 -0.21 5.14
N SER A 20 -2.78 -0.56 5.37
CA SER A 20 -2.34 -0.97 6.70
C SER A 20 -2.39 0.23 7.65
N LEU A 21 -2.62 -0.02 8.95
CA LEU A 21 -2.59 1.05 9.96
C LEU A 21 -1.29 1.88 9.92
N ARG A 22 -0.16 1.21 9.61
CA ARG A 22 1.15 1.86 9.48
C ARG A 22 1.23 2.78 8.27
N ASP A 23 0.78 2.30 7.12
CA ASP A 23 0.83 3.06 5.88
C ASP A 23 -0.11 4.27 5.95
N PHE A 24 -1.29 4.09 6.57
CA PHE A 24 -2.23 5.18 6.82
C PHE A 24 -1.64 6.26 7.75
N ALA A 25 -0.99 5.86 8.85
CA ALA A 25 -0.35 6.80 9.75
C ALA A 25 0.77 7.59 9.04
N LEU A 26 1.57 6.92 8.23
CA LEU A 26 2.64 7.56 7.44
C LEU A 26 2.06 8.53 6.40
N LEU A 27 1.00 8.12 5.70
CA LEU A 27 0.29 8.95 4.72
C LEU A 27 -0.27 10.22 5.39
N GLY A 28 -0.86 10.09 6.59
CA GLY A 28 -1.34 11.24 7.37
C GLY A 28 -0.22 12.25 7.70
N VAL A 29 0.93 11.77 8.20
CA VAL A 29 2.08 12.64 8.51
C VAL A 29 2.62 13.30 7.24
N CYS A 30 2.76 12.53 6.16
CA CYS A 30 3.24 13.04 4.87
C CYS A 30 2.31 14.13 4.31
N VAL A 31 0.99 13.94 4.36
CA VAL A 31 0.01 14.92 3.88
C VAL A 31 0.12 16.22 4.67
N LEU A 32 0.17 16.15 6.00
CA LEU A 32 0.34 17.33 6.85
C LEU A 32 1.62 18.09 6.51
N LEU A 33 2.75 17.39 6.39
CA LEU A 33 4.03 18.00 6.03
C LEU A 33 3.99 18.62 4.62
N SER A 34 3.39 17.93 3.65
CA SER A 34 3.26 18.44 2.28
C SER A 34 2.36 19.69 2.21
N MET A 35 1.31 19.76 3.02
CA MET A 35 0.42 20.91 3.11
C MET A 35 1.16 22.14 3.66
N VAL A 36 1.98 21.97 4.70
CA VAL A 36 2.80 23.07 5.25
C VAL A 36 3.76 23.61 4.19
N ILE A 37 4.46 22.72 3.46
CA ILE A 37 5.39 23.14 2.40
C ILE A 37 4.64 23.81 1.24
N LEU A 38 3.44 23.33 0.90
CA LEU A 38 2.61 23.94 -0.13
C LEU A 38 2.22 25.37 0.26
N VAL A 39 1.82 25.61 1.51
CA VAL A 39 1.40 26.94 1.97
C VAL A 39 2.58 27.90 2.06
N GLU A 40 3.71 27.47 2.65
CA GLU A 40 4.86 28.34 2.89
C GLU A 40 5.73 28.55 1.65
N LEU A 41 6.06 27.47 0.91
CA LEU A 41 6.98 27.53 -0.23
C LEU A 41 6.25 27.56 -1.58
N HIS A 42 4.91 27.42 -1.63
CA HIS A 42 4.14 27.27 -2.86
C HIS A 42 4.66 26.15 -3.78
N LEU A 43 5.37 25.18 -3.20
CA LEU A 43 5.92 24.05 -3.92
C LEU A 43 4.85 22.97 -4.05
N VAL A 44 4.40 22.68 -5.27
CA VAL A 44 3.38 21.63 -5.54
C VAL A 44 4.00 20.22 -5.56
N LEU A 45 5.32 20.14 -5.75
CA LEU A 45 6.08 18.89 -5.82
C LEU A 45 5.91 17.93 -4.62
N PRO A 46 5.88 18.38 -3.36
CA PRO A 46 5.69 17.50 -2.20
C PRO A 46 4.27 16.92 -2.20
N MET A 47 3.27 17.71 -2.61
CA MET A 47 1.89 17.28 -2.72
C MET A 47 1.74 16.18 -3.78
N ALA A 48 2.39 16.34 -4.94
CA ALA A 48 2.42 15.30 -5.97
C ALA A 48 3.08 14.00 -5.44
N ALA A 49 4.18 14.12 -4.70
CA ALA A 49 4.88 12.98 -4.12
C ALA A 49 4.01 12.23 -3.09
N THR A 50 3.27 12.95 -2.24
CA THR A 50 2.36 12.32 -1.26
C THR A 50 1.20 11.60 -1.93
N PHE A 51 0.64 12.15 -3.01
CA PHE A 51 -0.37 11.45 -3.81
C PHE A 51 0.19 10.20 -4.49
N CYS A 52 1.39 10.27 -5.07
CA CYS A 52 2.05 9.08 -5.63
C CYS A 52 2.27 8.01 -4.55
N PHE A 53 2.72 8.40 -3.36
CA PHE A 53 2.90 7.49 -2.24
C PHE A 53 1.57 6.86 -1.79
N ALA A 54 0.52 7.67 -1.67
CA ALA A 54 -0.82 7.20 -1.33
C ALA A 54 -1.32 6.15 -2.34
N PHE A 55 -1.12 6.41 -3.64
CA PHE A 55 -1.52 5.48 -4.69
C PHE A 55 -0.73 4.17 -4.66
N LEU A 56 0.60 4.24 -4.54
CA LEU A 56 1.47 3.05 -4.50
C LEU A 56 1.20 2.14 -3.30
N THR A 57 0.75 2.71 -2.19
CA THR A 57 0.51 1.99 -0.93
C THR A 57 -0.90 1.46 -0.77
N ILE A 58 -1.82 1.76 -1.69
CA ILE A 58 -3.15 1.14 -1.71
C ILE A 58 -2.99 -0.38 -1.78
N ARG A 59 -3.69 -1.07 -0.88
CA ARG A 59 -3.76 -2.53 -0.84
C ARG A 59 -5.10 -3.00 -1.37
N LEU A 60 -5.05 -3.94 -2.30
CA LEU A 60 -6.18 -4.77 -2.68
C LEU A 60 -5.93 -6.17 -2.10
N ASP A 61 -6.84 -6.62 -1.24
CA ASP A 61 -6.71 -7.84 -0.41
C ASP A 61 -5.44 -7.85 0.45
N ASP A 62 -4.33 -8.36 -0.07
CA ASP A 62 -3.04 -8.45 0.61
C ASP A 62 -1.86 -7.87 -0.17
N THR A 63 -2.07 -7.46 -1.43
CA THR A 63 -1.02 -6.94 -2.31
C THR A 63 -1.11 -5.43 -2.45
N THR A 64 0.03 -4.73 -2.33
CA THR A 64 0.09 -3.29 -2.67
C THR A 64 0.26 -3.10 -4.18
N VAL A 65 -0.10 -1.92 -4.71
CA VAL A 65 0.20 -1.55 -6.10
C VAL A 65 1.70 -1.60 -6.38
N LEU A 66 2.53 -1.19 -5.41
CA LEU A 66 3.99 -1.31 -5.51
C LEU A 66 4.44 -2.77 -5.67
N ASP A 67 3.88 -3.69 -4.88
CA ASP A 67 4.19 -5.12 -4.98
C ASP A 67 3.76 -5.67 -6.33
N PHE A 68 2.57 -5.29 -6.82
CA PHE A 68 2.10 -5.65 -8.15
C PHE A 68 3.08 -5.19 -9.23
N MET A 69 3.53 -3.93 -9.20
CA MET A 69 4.52 -3.41 -10.16
C MET A 69 5.84 -4.17 -10.05
N ARG A 70 6.31 -4.49 -8.85
CA ARG A 70 7.54 -5.30 -8.66
C ARG A 70 7.38 -6.70 -9.25
N TYR A 71 6.24 -7.35 -9.02
CA TYR A 71 5.97 -8.66 -9.59
C TYR A 71 5.87 -8.60 -11.11
N ALA A 72 5.22 -7.58 -11.67
CA ALA A 72 5.15 -7.35 -13.10
C ALA A 72 6.57 -7.17 -13.70
N ILE A 73 7.41 -6.31 -13.12
CA ILE A 73 8.79 -6.11 -13.56
C ILE A 73 9.57 -7.44 -13.49
N LYS A 74 9.45 -8.18 -12.39
CA LYS A 74 10.12 -9.46 -12.22
C LYS A 74 9.66 -10.49 -13.26
N TYR A 75 8.38 -10.48 -13.59
CA TYR A 75 7.76 -11.37 -14.57
C TYR A 75 8.18 -11.04 -16.00
N PHE A 76 8.14 -9.76 -16.40
CA PHE A 76 8.39 -9.34 -17.78
C PHE A 76 9.88 -9.20 -18.11
N ILE A 77 10.72 -8.82 -17.15
CA ILE A 77 12.12 -8.45 -17.42
C ILE A 77 13.09 -9.48 -16.81
N SER A 78 12.89 -9.88 -15.55
CA SER A 78 13.94 -10.54 -14.78
C SER A 78 13.94 -12.07 -14.85
N THR A 79 12.78 -12.72 -15.01
CA THR A 79 12.67 -14.17 -14.79
C THR A 79 12.07 -14.85 -16.02
N GLN A 80 12.78 -15.82 -16.58
CA GLN A 80 12.27 -16.65 -17.67
C GLN A 80 11.13 -17.53 -17.17
N GLN A 81 9.97 -17.44 -17.81
CA GLN A 81 8.81 -18.27 -17.48
C GLN A 81 9.04 -19.71 -17.99
N GLN A 82 9.06 -20.68 -17.08
CA GLN A 82 8.98 -22.10 -17.45
C GLN A 82 7.55 -22.57 -17.26
N PHE A 83 6.84 -22.75 -18.37
CA PHE A 83 5.52 -23.35 -18.38
C PHE A 83 5.67 -24.85 -18.64
N GLU A 84 5.54 -25.64 -17.57
CA GLU A 84 5.36 -27.08 -17.72
C GLU A 84 3.88 -27.34 -18.02
N TRP A 85 3.61 -27.85 -19.21
CA TRP A 85 2.29 -28.36 -19.58
C TRP A 85 2.19 -29.80 -19.08
N ARG A 86 1.10 -30.12 -18.38
CA ARG A 86 0.75 -31.50 -18.02
C ARG A 86 -0.39 -31.99 -18.89
#